data_AF-A0A3P7P2Q8-F1
#
_entry.id   AF-A0A3P7P2Q8-F1
#
_cell.length_a   1.000
_cell.length_b   1.000
_cell.length_c   1.000
_cell.angle_alpha   90.00
_cell.angle_beta   90.00
_cell.angle_gamma   90.00
#
_symmetry.space_group_name_H-M   'P 1'
#
loop_
_entity.id
_entity.type
_entity.pdbx_description
1 polymer ?
#
loop_
_entity_poly.entity_id
_entity_poly.type
_entity_poly.pdbx_seq_one_letter_code
_entity_poly.pdbx_strand_id
1 'polypeptide(L)' 'MVGGWQYSARVSEFLPREPLWRERDPLAVGRYYHAAAVVQEAEGVGRALLGVFGGLVKEGSYLSSCEVYDVRQDR' A
#
# COMPACT_ATOMS: atom_id res chain seq x y z
N MET A 1 1.80 -7.32 -1.37
CA MET A 1 0.57 -7.02 -2.11
C MET A 1 -0.12 -5.87 -1.42
N VAL A 2 -0.62 -4.92 -2.19
CA VAL A 2 -1.40 -3.78 -1.70
C VAL A 2 -2.68 -3.75 -2.51
N GLY A 3 -3.81 -3.61 -1.84
CA GLY A 3 -5.15 -3.65 -2.45
C GLY A 3 -5.39 -4.84 -3.35
N GLY A 4 -6.17 -4.65 -4.43
CA GLY A 4 -6.34 -5.67 -5.47
C GLY A 4 -7.79 -6.04 -5.75
N TRP A 5 -8.03 -7.33 -6.00
CA TRP A 5 -9.34 -7.85 -6.42
C TRP A 5 -10.46 -7.45 -5.45
N GLN A 6 -11.66 -7.19 -5.98
CA GLN A 6 -12.80 -6.66 -5.23
C GLN A 6 -12.54 -5.35 -4.47
N TYR A 7 -11.61 -4.51 -4.95
CA TYR A 7 -11.30 -3.22 -4.32
C TYR A 7 -10.83 -3.40 -2.87
N SER A 8 -10.09 -4.47 -2.61
CA SER A 8 -9.57 -4.77 -1.28
C SER A 8 -8.71 -3.62 -0.76
N ALA A 9 -8.77 -3.39 0.55
CA ALA A 9 -7.83 -2.51 1.26
C ALA A 9 -6.67 -3.29 1.90
N ARG A 10 -6.61 -4.62 1.72
CA ARG A 10 -5.59 -5.45 2.37
C ARG A 10 -4.18 -5.08 1.94
N VAL A 11 -3.28 -5.14 2.91
CA VAL A 11 -1.84 -5.05 2.70
C VAL A 11 -1.22 -6.34 3.23
N SER A 12 -0.34 -6.94 2.42
CA SER A 12 0.40 -8.13 2.82
C SER A 12 1.86 -7.99 2.41
N GLU A 13 2.75 -8.17 3.37
CA GLU A 13 4.19 -8.10 3.17
C GLU A 13 4.74 -9.53 3.00
N PHE A 14 5.54 -9.73 1.95
CA PHE A 14 6.29 -10.97 1.79
C PHE A 14 7.63 -10.85 2.52
N LEU A 15 7.95 -11.82 3.38
CA LEU A 15 9.20 -11.85 4.13
C LEU A 15 10.22 -12.72 3.38
N PRO A 16 11.27 -12.18 2.75
CA PRO A 16 12.16 -13.01 1.92
C PRO A 16 13.00 -14.02 2.72
N ARG A 17 13.19 -13.77 4.03
CA ARG A 17 13.97 -14.63 4.94
C ARG A 17 13.17 -15.78 5.53
N GLU A 18 11.85 -15.65 5.53
CA GLU A 18 10.89 -16.63 6.05
C GLU A 18 9.77 -16.67 5.02
N PRO A 19 9.68 -17.67 4.11
CA PRO A 19 8.84 -17.64 2.91
C PRO A 19 7.33 -17.68 3.23
N LEU A 20 6.86 -16.63 3.87
CA LEU A 20 5.57 -16.43 4.50
C LEU A 20 5.09 -15.03 4.15
N TRP A 21 3.78 -14.89 4.15
CA TRP A 21 3.10 -13.62 4.02
C TRP A 21 2.67 -13.15 5.40
N ARG A 22 2.94 -11.88 5.70
CA ARG A 22 2.47 -11.21 6.90
C ARG A 22 1.37 -10.24 6.53
N GLU A 23 0.21 -10.37 7.15
CA GLU A 23 -0.84 -9.36 7.03
C GLU A 23 -0.42 -8.10 7.77
N ARG A 24 -0.80 -6.96 7.22
CA ARG A 24 -0.42 -5.63 7.67
C ARG A 24 -1.68 -4.77 7.78
N ASP A 25 -1.57 -3.63 8.46
CA ASP A 25 -2.68 -2.69 8.54
C ASP A 25 -3.22 -2.35 7.15
N PRO A 26 -4.55 -2.32 6.99
CA PRO A 26 -5.16 -2.05 5.70
C PRO A 26 -4.90 -0.61 5.25
N LEU A 27 -5.01 -0.39 3.95
CA LEU A 27 -5.14 0.93 3.36
C LEU A 27 -6.36 1.66 3.92
N ALA A 28 -6.31 2.99 3.91
CA ALA A 28 -7.47 3.81 4.26
C ALA A 28 -8.61 3.63 3.24
N VAL A 29 -8.26 3.37 1.98
CA VAL A 29 -9.23 3.19 0.88
C VAL A 29 -8.91 1.94 0.09
N GLY A 30 -9.90 1.06 -0.03
CA GLY A 30 -9.82 -0.12 -0.89
C GLY A 30 -9.74 0.25 -2.37
N ARG A 31 -8.76 -0.28 -3.08
CA ARG A 31 -8.45 0.16 -4.45
C ARG A 31 -7.95 -0.97 -5.36
N TYR A 32 -8.35 -0.90 -6.62
CA TYR A 32 -7.94 -1.81 -7.70
C TYR A 32 -7.30 -1.03 -8.87
N TYR A 33 -6.46 -1.66 -9.69
CA TYR A 33 -5.70 -1.01 -10.78
C TYR A 33 -4.97 0.28 -10.39
N HIS A 34 -4.47 0.37 -9.16
CA HIS A 34 -3.65 1.49 -8.70
C HIS A 34 -2.18 1.30 -9.10
N ALA A 35 -1.41 2.39 -9.05
CA ALA A 35 0.05 2.34 -9.11
C ALA A 35 0.63 2.36 -7.70
N ALA A 36 1.74 1.66 -7.46
CA ALA A 36 2.45 1.69 -6.19
C ALA A 36 3.96 1.87 -6.43
N ALA A 37 4.60 2.71 -5.61
CA ALA A 37 6.03 2.99 -5.72
C ALA A 37 6.65 3.19 -4.34
N VAL A 38 7.91 2.77 -4.20
CA VAL A 38 8.69 3.10 -3.01
C VAL A 38 9.04 4.58 -3.06
N VAL A 39 8.71 5.32 -2.01
CA VAL A 39 9.03 6.73 -1.84
C VAL A 39 9.98 6.89 -0.65
N GLN A 40 10.96 7.77 -0.79
CA GLN A 40 11.91 8.08 0.29
C GLN A 40 11.48 9.39 0.94
N GLU A 41 11.47 9.45 2.27
CA GLU A 41 11.28 10.71 2.98
C GLU A 41 12.38 11.70 2.59
N ALA A 42 12.01 12.92 2.23
CA ALA A 42 12.93 13.94 1.74
C ALA A 42 13.87 14.49 2.83
N GLU A 43 13.53 14.32 4.11
CA GLU A 43 14.27 14.88 5.23
C GLU A 43 14.77 13.80 6.20
N GLY A 44 16.08 13.52 6.13
CA GLY A 44 16.90 13.17 7.29
C GLY A 44 16.95 11.71 7.75
N VAL A 45 15.94 10.88 7.45
CA VAL A 45 15.97 9.45 7.79
C VAL A 45 15.53 8.71 6.55
N GLY A 46 16.41 7.91 5.93
CA GLY A 46 16.15 7.14 4.71
C GLY A 46 15.07 6.06 4.87
N ARG A 47 13.88 6.45 5.30
CA ARG A 47 12.70 5.62 5.45
C ARG A 47 12.12 5.38 4.07
N ALA A 48 12.17 4.13 3.65
CA ALA A 48 11.38 3.66 2.53
C ALA A 48 9.91 3.57 2.98
N LEU A 49 9.07 4.38 2.37
CA LEU A 49 7.62 4.33 2.46
C LEU A 49 7.06 3.76 1.15
N LEU A 50 5.82 3.32 1.18
CA LEU A 50 5.12 2.86 -0.01
C LEU A 50 4.03 3.85 -0.38
N GLY A 51 4.23 4.60 -1.46
CA GLY A 51 3.20 5.46 -2.03
C GLY A 51 2.25 4.64 -2.90
N VAL A 52 0.95 4.85 -2.74
CA VAL A 52 -0.11 4.17 -3.48
C VAL A 52 -0.99 5.22 -4.14
N PHE A 53 -1.11 5.18 -5.46
CA PHE A 53 -1.61 6.26 -6.28
C PHE A 53 -2.79 5.81 -7.14
N GLY A 54 -3.90 6.55 -7.06
CA GLY A 54 -5.07 6.37 -7.90
C GLY A 54 -5.69 4.97 -7.80
N GLY A 55 -6.17 4.46 -8.93
CA GLY A 55 -6.94 3.23 -9.01
C GLY A 55 -8.46 3.48 -9.03
N LEU A 56 -9.22 2.40 -8.96
CA LEU A 56 -10.68 2.42 -8.90
C LEU A 56 -11.17 1.98 -7.54
N VAL A 57 -12.29 2.56 -7.10
CA VAL A 57 -13.08 2.10 -5.95
C VAL A 57 -14.27 1.28 -6.39
N LYS A 58 -14.96 0.67 -5.42
CA LYS A 58 -16.09 -0.22 -5.64
C LYS A 58 -17.24 0.41 -6.42
N GLU A 59 -17.40 1.71 -6.27
CA GLU A 59 -18.41 2.53 -6.95
C GLU A 59 -18.10 2.73 -8.45
N GLY A 60 -16.93 2.25 -8.93
CA GLY A 60 -16.51 2.34 -10.32
C GLY A 60 -15.86 3.67 -10.70
N SER A 61 -15.66 4.58 -9.73
CA SER A 61 -14.98 5.85 -9.95
C SER A 61 -13.46 5.72 -9.81
N TYR A 62 -12.73 6.55 -10.56
CA TYR A 62 -11.28 6.68 -10.44
C TYR A 62 -10.91 7.59 -9.28
N LEU A 63 -9.89 7.19 -8.51
CA LEU A 63 -9.34 7.99 -7.44
C LEU A 63 -8.31 8.98 -7.99
N SER A 64 -8.47 10.25 -7.61
CA SER A 64 -7.42 11.27 -7.72
C SER A 64 -6.57 11.38 -6.44
N SER A 65 -6.81 10.50 -5.46
CA SER A 65 -6.10 10.47 -4.20
C SER A 65 -4.90 9.53 -4.22
N CYS A 66 -3.96 9.79 -3.31
CA CYS A 66 -2.88 8.90 -2.96
C CYS A 66 -2.84 8.71 -1.44
N GLU A 67 -2.22 7.61 -1.02
CA GLU A 67 -1.91 7.36 0.38
C GLU A 67 -0.48 6.86 0.50
N VAL A 68 0.13 7.10 1.66
CA VAL A 68 1.51 6.66 1.94
C VAL A 68 1.44 5.66 3.09
N TYR A 69 1.96 4.48 2.83
CA TYR A 69 1.98 3.36 3.76
C TYR A 69 3.36 3.17 4.36
N ASP A 70 3.39 3.05 5.68
CA ASP A 70 4.61 2.95 6.46
C ASP A 70 4.83 1.53 6.98
N VAL A 71 5.66 0.79 6.26
CA VAL A 71 5.91 -0.63 6.53
C VAL A 71 6.55 -0.94 7.90
N ARG A 72 7.02 0.09 8.63
CA ARG A 72 7.69 -0.09 9.93
C ARG A 72 6.81 0.18 11.15
N GLN A 73 5.61 0.73 10.96
CA GLN A 73 4.78 1.21 12.08
C GLN A 73 4.17 0.09 12.94
N ASP A 74 4.24 -1.16 12.50
CA ASP A 74 3.64 -2.31 13.18
C ASP A 74 4.71 -3.39 13.47
N ARG A 75 5.50 -3.19 14.54
CA ARG A 75 6.60 -4.09 14.92
C ARG A 75 6.31 -4.82 16.22
#